data_AF-A0A2A4X4S0-F1
#
_entry.id   AF-A0A2A4X4S0-F1
#
_cell.length_a   1.000
_cell.length_b   1.000
_cell.length_c   1.000
_cell.angle_alpha   90.00
_cell.angle_beta   90.00
_cell.angle_gamma   90.00
#
_symmetry.space_group_name_H-M   'P 1'
#
loop_
_entity.id
_entity.type
_entity.pdbx_description
1 polymer ?
#
loop_
_entity_poly.entity_id
_entity_poly.type
_entity_poly.pdbx_seq_one_letter_code
_entity_poly.pdbx_strand_id
1 'polypeptide(L)' 'MFGFEKKNKKQKPFEFDLEKDLKSKKSYSKELLDKVGSNEQTIKQSLKDGSASENFDQCGILLQGYHSLKKVIDRVCRK' A
#
# COMPACT_ATOMS: atom_id res chain seq x y z
N MET A 1 -6.58 -47.92 -12.66
CA MET A 1 -5.60 -47.04 -11.98
C MET A 1 -6.24 -45.68 -11.80
N PHE A 2 -6.45 -45.23 -10.57
CA PHE A 2 -7.07 -43.94 -10.27
C PHE A 2 -6.10 -42.78 -10.53
N GLY A 3 -6.37 -42.05 -11.61
CA GLY A 3 -6.14 -40.62 -11.82
C GLY A 3 -4.99 -39.93 -11.08
N PHE A 4 -3.75 -40.12 -11.55
CA PHE A 4 -2.70 -39.12 -11.36
C PHE A 4 -2.80 -38.07 -12.47
N GLU A 5 -3.88 -37.29 -12.47
CA GLU A 5 -3.86 -36.00 -13.17
C GLU A 5 -2.90 -35.08 -12.42
N LYS A 6 -1.68 -34.99 -12.93
CA LYS A 6 -0.69 -33.99 -12.51
C LYS A 6 -1.37 -32.63 -12.56
N LYS A 7 -1.66 -32.03 -11.40
CA LYS A 7 -2.05 -30.63 -11.24
C LYS A 7 -0.86 -29.74 -11.63
N ASN A 8 -0.50 -29.73 -12.91
CA ASN A 8 0.54 -28.89 -13.50
C ASN A 8 0.04 -27.46 -13.78
N LYS A 9 -1.15 -27.09 -13.32
CA LYS A 9 -1.50 -25.68 -13.19
C LYS A 9 -0.83 -25.20 -11.91
N LYS A 10 0.39 -24.65 -12.05
CA LYS A 10 1.00 -23.76 -11.04
C LYS A 10 -0.12 -22.85 -10.58
N GLN A 11 -0.70 -23.12 -9.41
CA GLN A 11 -1.74 -22.27 -8.86
C GLN A 11 -1.05 -20.92 -8.70
N LYS A 12 -1.48 -19.93 -9.50
CA LYS A 12 -0.96 -18.58 -9.33
C LYS A 12 -1.23 -18.21 -7.86
N PRO A 13 -0.24 -17.69 -7.14
CA PRO A 13 -0.47 -17.24 -5.78
C PRO A 13 -1.67 -16.28 -5.77
N PHE A 14 -2.46 -16.34 -4.72
CA PHE A 14 -3.56 -15.40 -4.54
C PHE A 14 -3.00 -13.98 -4.58
N GLU A 15 -3.58 -13.16 -5.45
CA GLU A 15 -3.21 -11.74 -5.61
C GLU A 15 -4.43 -10.90 -5.26
N PHE A 16 -4.23 -9.94 -4.36
CA PHE A 16 -5.23 -8.90 -4.09
C PHE A 16 -5.39 -7.99 -5.31
N ASP A 17 -6.57 -7.37 -5.46
CA ASP A 17 -6.84 -6.51 -6.63
C ASP A 17 -5.89 -5.31 -6.68
N LEU A 18 -5.53 -4.73 -5.54
CA LEU A 18 -4.51 -3.68 -5.46
C LEU A 18 -3.15 -4.15 -5.98
N GLU A 19 -2.75 -5.40 -5.69
CA GLU A 19 -1.49 -5.94 -6.20
C GLU A 19 -1.55 -6.15 -7.72
N LYS A 20 -2.70 -6.57 -8.26
CA LYS A 20 -2.90 -6.67 -9.71
C LYS A 20 -2.83 -5.31 -10.38
N ASP A 21 -3.46 -4.30 -9.81
CA ASP A 21 -3.44 -2.94 -10.33
C ASP A 21 -2.03 -2.34 -10.30
N LEU A 22 -1.30 -2.53 -9.20
CA LEU A 22 0.09 -2.09 -9.05
C LEU A 22 1.06 -2.78 -10.04
N LYS A 23 0.83 -4.06 -10.37
CA LYS A 23 1.65 -4.80 -11.34
C LYS A 23 1.29 -4.50 -12.80
N SER A 24 0.01 -4.22 -13.08
CA SER A 24 -0.48 -4.02 -14.45
C SER A 24 -0.28 -2.61 -14.98
N LYS A 25 -0.35 -1.59 -14.12
CA LYS A 25 -0.29 -0.17 -14.52
C LYS A 25 0.93 0.50 -13.89
N LYS A 26 1.97 0.69 -14.69
CA LYS A 26 3.22 1.33 -14.23
C LYS A 26 3.01 2.77 -13.71
N SER A 27 2.00 3.50 -14.21
CA SER A 27 1.66 4.84 -13.71
C SER A 27 0.91 4.82 -12.39
N TYR A 28 0.12 3.77 -12.13
CA TYR A 28 -0.77 3.69 -10.97
C TYR A 28 0.00 3.68 -9.66
N SER A 29 1.17 3.01 -9.60
CA SER A 29 2.03 3.04 -8.42
C SER A 29 2.55 4.44 -8.13
N LYS A 30 2.94 5.20 -9.17
CA LYS A 30 3.40 6.59 -9.02
C LYS A 30 2.26 7.49 -8.54
N GLU A 31 1.08 7.40 -9.16
CA GLU A 31 -0.11 8.15 -8.75
C GLU A 31 -0.50 7.87 -7.29
N LEU A 32 -0.44 6.60 -6.87
CA LEU A 32 -0.73 6.19 -5.51
C LEU A 32 0.32 6.74 -4.53
N LEU A 33 1.60 6.68 -4.88
CA LEU A 33 2.69 7.23 -4.06
C LEU A 33 2.60 8.75 -3.93
N ASP A 34 2.25 9.46 -5.01
CA ASP A 34 2.03 10.90 -5.01
C ASP A 34 0.87 11.27 -4.08
N LYS A 35 -0.25 10.55 -4.16
CA LYS A 35 -1.42 10.75 -3.27
C LYS A 35 -1.10 10.44 -1.81
N VAL A 36 -0.34 9.39 -1.54
CA VAL A 36 0.10 9.07 -0.17
C VAL A 36 1.06 10.15 0.33
N GLY A 37 1.94 10.67 -0.54
CA GLY A 37 2.84 11.78 -0.24
C GLY A 37 2.12 13.08 0.12
N SER A 38 1.10 13.46 -0.64
CA SER A 38 0.28 14.64 -0.33
C SER A 38 -0.42 14.49 1.02
N ASN A 39 -1.00 13.31 1.30
CA ASN A 39 -1.68 13.06 2.57
C ASN A 39 -0.72 13.08 3.77
N GLU A 40 0.48 12.50 3.65
CA GLU A 40 1.51 12.60 4.69
C GLU A 40 1.89 14.06 4.96
N GLN A 41 2.00 14.89 3.92
CA GLN A 41 2.36 16.29 4.06
C GLN A 41 1.26 17.08 4.76
N THR A 42 0.00 16.83 4.43
CA THR A 42 -1.16 17.41 5.13
C THR A 42 -1.16 17.03 6.62
N ILE A 43 -0.96 15.76 6.94
CA ILE A 43 -0.91 15.30 8.35
C ILE A 43 0.25 15.95 9.10
N LYS A 44 1.44 16.06 8.47
CA LYS A 44 2.60 16.74 9.06
C LYS A 44 2.33 18.22 9.32
N GLN A 45 1.57 18.89 8.46
CA GLN A 45 1.15 20.28 8.68
C GLN A 45 0.20 20.35 9.87
N SER A 46 -0.85 19.50 9.92
CA SER A 46 -1.78 19.45 11.05
C SER A 46 -1.11 19.18 12.40
N LEU A 47 -0.05 18.35 12.41
CA LEU A 47 0.76 18.10 13.61
C LEU A 47 1.61 19.32 14.01
N LYS A 48 2.13 20.09 13.04
CA LYS A 48 2.91 21.31 13.29
C LYS A 48 2.07 22.48 13.74
N ASP A 49 0.84 22.58 13.23
CA ASP A 49 -0.11 23.63 13.56
C ASP A 49 -0.70 23.50 14.97
N GLY A 50 -0.27 22.48 15.72
CA GLY A 50 -0.65 22.29 17.13
C GLY A 50 -2.11 21.92 17.31
N SER A 51 -2.72 21.22 16.34
CA SER A 51 -4.08 20.71 16.47
C SER A 51 -4.22 19.94 17.80
N ALA A 52 -5.25 20.30 18.57
CA ALA A 52 -5.47 19.93 19.97
C ALA A 52 -5.07 18.48 20.29
N SER A 53 -4.49 18.25 21.48
CA SER A 53 -3.82 16.99 21.85
C SER A 53 -4.65 15.72 21.63
N GLU A 54 -5.97 15.82 21.54
CA GLU A 54 -6.88 14.72 21.21
C GLU A 54 -6.60 14.09 19.83
N ASN A 55 -6.16 14.87 18.83
CA ASN A 55 -5.93 14.38 17.47
C ASN A 55 -4.47 14.06 17.18
N PHE A 56 -3.55 14.46 18.07
CA PHE A 56 -2.11 14.27 17.86
C PHE A 56 -1.75 12.79 17.70
N ASP A 57 -2.25 11.94 18.61
CA ASP A 57 -2.01 10.49 18.58
C ASP A 57 -2.61 9.85 17.32
N GLN A 58 -3.82 10.27 16.92
CA GLN A 58 -4.49 9.77 15.72
C GLN A 58 -3.71 10.15 14.45
N CYS A 59 -3.24 11.39 14.37
CA CYS A 59 -2.38 11.85 13.28
C CYS A 59 -1.05 11.08 13.24
N GLY A 60 -0.46 10.78 14.40
CA GLY A 60 0.74 9.93 14.50
C GLY A 60 0.51 8.52 13.96
N ILE A 61 -0.60 7.88 14.34
CA ILE A 61 -0.99 6.55 13.84
C ILE A 61 -1.20 6.57 12.32
N LEU A 62 -1.93 7.57 11.82
CA LEU A 62 -2.19 7.74 10.38
C LEU A 62 -0.89 7.94 9.59
N LEU A 63 0.03 8.76 10.11
CA LEU A 63 1.33 8.99 9.49
C LEU A 63 2.13 7.69 9.37
N GLN A 64 2.15 6.87 10.43
CA GLN A 64 2.82 5.57 10.41
C GLN A 64 2.13 4.57 9.47
N GLY A 65 0.80 4.61 9.38
CA GLY A 65 0.03 3.83 8.42
C GLY A 65 0.41 4.14 6.98
N TYR A 66 0.48 5.43 6.61
CA TYR A 66 0.90 5.85 5.28
C TYR A 66 2.35 5.48 4.96
N HIS A 67 3.26 5.62 5.93
CA HIS A 67 4.65 5.17 5.76
C HIS A 67 4.75 3.65 5.51
N SER A 68 3.94 2.87 6.23
CA SER A 68 3.87 1.41 6.05
C SER A 68 3.29 1.05 4.68
N LEU A 69 2.26 1.77 4.22
CA LEU A 69 1.68 1.60 2.89
C LEU A 69 2.70 1.87 1.78
N LYS A 70 3.50 2.94 1.87
CA LYS A 70 4.59 3.21 0.90
C LYS A 70 5.55 2.03 0.79
N LYS A 71 5.97 1.44 1.92
CA LYS A 71 6.86 0.26 1.93
C LYS A 71 6.22 -0.95 1.26
N VAL A 72 4.92 -1.16 1.44
CA VAL A 72 4.19 -2.26 0.78
C VAL A 72 4.15 -2.03 -0.72
N ILE A 73 3.78 -0.83 -1.19
CA ILE A 73 3.75 -0.47 -2.61
C ILE A 73 5.14 -0.70 -3.24
N ASP A 74 6.21 -0.19 -2.60
CA ASP A 74 7.58 -0.38 -3.07
C ASP A 74 7.97 -1.86 -3.17
N ARG A 75 7.57 -2.68 -2.20
CA ARG A 75 7.86 -4.12 -2.20
C ARG A 75 7.10 -4.86 -3.31
N VAL A 76 5.85 -4.46 -3.58
CA VAL A 76 5.03 -5.06 -4.64
C VAL A 76 5.57 -4.66 -6.01
N CYS A 77 6.01 -3.41 -6.20
CA CYS A 77 6.52 -2.92 -7.48
C CYS A 77 7.98 -3.32 -7.79
N ARG A 78 8.79 -3.71 -6.80
CA ARG A 78 10.16 -4.21 -6.99
C ARG A 78 10.24 -5.71 -7.36
N LYS A 79 9.15 -6.45 -7.14
CA LYS A 79 9.01 -7.86 -7.55
C LYS A 79 8.58 -7.98 -8.99
#